data_AF-A0AAN0JKE4-F1
#
_entry.id   AF-A0AAN0JKE4-F1
#
_cell.length_a   1.000
_cell.length_b   1.000
_cell.length_c   1.000
_cell.angle_alpha   90.00
_cell.angle_beta   90.00
_cell.angle_gamma   90.00
#
_symmetry.space_group_name_H-M   'P 1'
#
loop_
_entity.id
_entity.type
_entity.pdbx_description
1 polymer ?
#
loop_
_entity_poly.entity_id
_entity_poly.type
_entity_poly.pdbx_seq_one_letter_code
_entity_poly.pdbx_strand_id
1 'polypeptide(L)'
;KYWWGNCPTCPLGSDASETAAMIITEQSPKRILEVRGHYYELLTHCIPPDIIFKRILNELVANCDCTLKAEVTQLAAQYQAQSQLGSKAIFHLEAFTAKFMRMYKQFLEEGLESMGF
;
A
#
# COMPACT_ATOMS: atom_id res chain seq x y z
N LYS A 1 -14.51 17.01 9.36
CA LYS A 1 -14.25 16.97 7.90
C LYS A 1 -12.78 17.30 7.69
N TYR A 2 -11.93 16.29 7.69
CA TYR A 2 -10.49 16.48 7.60
C TYR A 2 -10.10 16.85 6.16
N TRP A 3 -9.19 17.80 6.02
CA TRP A 3 -8.72 18.38 4.75
C TRP A 3 -8.08 17.37 3.77
N TRP A 4 -7.86 16.12 4.21
CA TRP A 4 -7.20 15.06 3.47
C TRP A 4 -8.06 14.37 2.39
N GLY A 5 -9.39 14.49 2.48
CA GLY A 5 -10.33 13.80 1.58
C GLY A 5 -10.49 14.43 0.20
N ASN A 6 -10.36 15.75 0.09
CA ASN A 6 -10.82 16.52 -1.10
C ASN A 6 -9.79 17.53 -1.65
N CYS A 7 -8.52 17.48 -1.22
CA CYS A 7 -7.54 18.46 -1.67
C CYS A 7 -6.76 17.92 -2.91
N PRO A 8 -6.91 18.53 -4.11
CA PRO A 8 -6.22 18.11 -5.33
C PRO A 8 -4.72 18.44 -5.35
N THR A 9 -4.18 19.10 -4.32
CA THR A 9 -2.79 19.59 -4.27
C THR A 9 -2.05 19.24 -2.97
N CYS A 10 -2.49 18.24 -2.20
CA CYS A 10 -1.76 17.85 -0.98
C CYS A 10 -0.42 17.16 -1.31
N PRO A 11 0.67 17.45 -0.57
CA PRO A 11 1.97 16.75 -0.67
C PRO A 11 1.85 15.22 -0.63
N LEU A 12 0.86 14.74 0.14
CA LEU A 12 0.44 13.35 0.23
C LEU A 12 0.17 12.63 -1.10
N GLY A 13 -0.26 13.37 -2.13
CA GLY A 13 -0.53 12.78 -3.44
C GLY A 13 0.75 12.28 -4.11
N SER A 14 1.82 13.09 -4.08
CA SER A 14 3.12 12.67 -4.61
C SER A 14 3.75 11.57 -3.76
N ASP A 15 3.71 11.71 -2.42
CA ASP A 15 4.38 10.78 -1.52
C ASP A 15 3.76 9.37 -1.56
N ALA A 16 2.42 9.29 -1.67
CA ALA A 16 1.72 8.01 -1.77
C ALA A 16 1.95 7.34 -3.12
N SER A 17 1.99 8.11 -4.21
CA SER A 17 2.26 7.58 -5.55
C SER A 17 3.69 7.08 -5.68
N GLU A 18 4.67 7.82 -5.12
CA GLU A 18 6.06 7.37 -5.03
C GLU A 18 6.19 6.10 -4.18
N THR A 19 5.52 6.06 -3.03
CA THR A 19 5.50 4.88 -2.16
C THR A 19 4.92 3.67 -2.88
N ALA A 20 3.80 3.83 -3.60
CA ALA A 20 3.19 2.77 -4.39
C ALA A 20 4.11 2.30 -5.53
N ALA A 21 4.75 3.23 -6.25
CA ALA A 21 5.71 2.91 -7.31
C ALA A 21 6.88 2.08 -6.78
N MET A 22 7.43 2.43 -5.61
CA MET A 22 8.47 1.64 -4.94
C MET A 22 8.01 0.21 -4.62
N ILE A 23 6.77 0.04 -4.16
CA ILE A 23 6.20 -1.27 -3.82
C ILE A 23 6.01 -2.14 -5.08
N ILE A 24 5.58 -1.54 -6.19
CA ILE A 24 5.34 -2.23 -7.47
C ILE A 24 6.65 -2.58 -8.17
N THR A 25 7.65 -1.70 -8.09
CA THR A 25 8.93 -1.87 -8.79
C THR A 25 9.77 -3.02 -8.24
N GLU A 26 9.77 -3.22 -6.91
CA GLU A 26 10.64 -4.21 -6.27
C GLU A 26 10.00 -4.87 -5.05
N GLN A 27 9.90 -6.21 -5.07
CA GLN A 27 9.38 -7.02 -3.97
C GLN A 27 10.53 -7.64 -3.15
N SER A 28 11.32 -6.80 -2.47
CA SER A 28 12.42 -7.24 -1.61
C SER A 28 12.24 -6.80 -0.15
N PRO A 29 12.79 -7.55 0.83
CA PRO A 29 12.74 -7.13 2.25
C PRO A 29 13.42 -5.78 2.50
N LYS A 30 14.45 -5.45 1.71
CA LYS A 30 15.13 -4.15 1.77
C LYS A 30 14.17 -3.03 1.38
N ARG A 31 13.38 -3.22 0.32
CA ARG A 31 12.40 -2.22 -0.13
C ARG A 31 11.30 -1.97 0.91
N ILE A 32 10.88 -3.00 1.65
CA ILE A 32 9.91 -2.83 2.76
C ILE A 32 10.46 -1.89 3.84
N LEU A 33 11.75 -1.98 4.17
CA LEU A 33 12.38 -1.08 5.14
C LEU A 33 12.41 0.37 4.65
N GLU A 34 12.67 0.58 3.37
CA GLU A 34 12.61 1.91 2.74
C GLU A 34 11.18 2.47 2.81
N VAL A 35 10.18 1.70 2.37
CA VAL A 35 8.76 2.07 2.42
C VAL A 35 8.29 2.36 3.85
N ARG A 36 8.79 1.62 4.84
CA ARG A 36 8.53 1.88 6.25
C ARG A 36 9.03 3.26 6.68
N GLY A 37 10.15 3.73 6.15
CA GLY A 37 10.65 5.10 6.35
C GLY A 37 9.65 6.14 5.87
N HIS A 38 9.11 5.97 4.66
CA HIS A 38 8.07 6.86 4.11
C HIS A 38 6.80 6.83 4.97
N TYR A 39 6.36 5.65 5.43
CA TYR A 39 5.24 5.60 6.38
C TYR A 39 5.51 6.34 7.68
N TYR A 40 6.75 6.32 8.19
CA TYR A 40 7.09 7.12 9.36
C TYR A 40 6.97 8.62 9.08
N GLU A 41 7.46 9.11 7.94
CA GLU A 41 7.32 10.53 7.55
C GLU A 41 5.85 10.94 7.44
N LEU A 42 5.02 10.11 6.81
CA LEU A 42 3.58 10.37 6.70
C LEU A 42 2.90 10.43 8.08
N LEU A 43 3.27 9.51 8.98
CA LEU A 43 2.73 9.48 10.34
C LEU A 43 3.23 10.66 11.19
N THR A 44 4.48 11.11 11.04
CA THR A 44 5.01 12.28 11.77
C THR A 44 4.35 13.58 11.31
N HIS A 45 3.95 13.66 10.03
CA HIS A 45 3.12 14.75 9.49
C HIS A 45 1.65 14.72 9.96
N CYS A 46 1.32 13.92 10.96
CA CYS A 46 -0.01 13.84 11.58
C CYS A 46 -1.12 13.42 10.61
N ILE A 47 -0.78 12.56 9.65
CA ILE A 47 -1.74 12.02 8.69
C ILE A 47 -2.37 10.76 9.29
N PRO A 48 -3.71 10.67 9.36
CA PRO A 48 -4.37 9.49 9.91
C PRO A 48 -4.06 8.23 9.06
N PRO A 49 -3.83 7.07 9.68
CA PRO A 49 -3.49 5.85 8.96
C PRO A 49 -4.58 5.40 7.99
N ASP A 50 -5.87 5.64 8.28
CA ASP A 50 -6.97 5.36 7.34
C ASP A 50 -6.81 6.07 6.00
N ILE A 51 -6.27 7.29 6.01
CA ILE A 51 -6.03 8.05 4.79
C ILE A 51 -4.85 7.44 4.02
N ILE A 52 -3.79 7.05 4.74
CA ILE A 52 -2.62 6.41 4.14
C ILE A 52 -3.04 5.10 3.45
N PHE A 53 -3.79 4.24 4.14
CA PHE A 53 -4.33 2.99 3.58
C PHE A 53 -5.12 3.25 2.30
N LYS A 54 -6.07 4.19 2.32
CA LYS A 54 -6.91 4.50 1.15
C LYS A 54 -6.11 5.03 -0.03
N ARG A 55 -5.12 5.90 0.22
CA ARG A 55 -4.30 6.50 -0.84
C ARG A 55 -3.39 5.46 -1.48
N ILE A 56 -2.65 4.70 -0.67
CA ILE A 56 -1.78 3.62 -1.17
C ILE A 56 -2.61 2.57 -1.92
N LEU A 57 -3.76 2.16 -1.38
CA LEU A 57 -4.65 1.21 -2.05
C LEU A 57 -5.08 1.71 -3.44
N ASN A 58 -5.49 2.97 -3.56
CA ASN A 58 -5.93 3.52 -4.85
C ASN A 58 -4.81 3.49 -5.90
N GLU A 59 -3.58 3.84 -5.53
CA GLU A 59 -2.43 3.80 -6.42
C GLU A 59 -2.05 2.35 -6.80
N LEU A 60 -2.10 1.41 -5.85
CA LEU A 60 -1.82 -0.01 -6.13
C LEU A 60 -2.89 -0.63 -7.04
N VAL A 61 -4.17 -0.38 -6.78
CA VAL A 61 -5.31 -0.88 -7.55
C VAL A 61 -5.33 -0.31 -8.98
N ALA A 62 -4.75 0.86 -9.22
CA ALA A 62 -4.56 1.40 -10.57
C ALA A 62 -3.63 0.53 -11.44
N ASN A 63 -2.69 -0.18 -10.81
CA ASN A 63 -1.65 -0.99 -11.48
C ASN A 63 -1.90 -2.51 -11.45
N CYS A 64 -3.01 -2.96 -10.83
CA CYS A 64 -3.34 -4.38 -10.71
C CYS A 64 -4.41 -4.84 -11.71
N ASP A 65 -4.53 -6.15 -11.94
CA ASP A 65 -5.64 -6.76 -12.70
C ASP A 65 -6.91 -6.97 -11.87
N CYS A 66 -8.06 -7.12 -12.53
CA CYS A 66 -9.39 -7.19 -11.88
C CYS A 66 -9.48 -8.22 -10.73
N THR A 67 -8.87 -9.39 -10.89
CA THR A 67 -8.84 -10.44 -9.86
C THR A 67 -8.03 -10.00 -8.64
N LEU A 68 -6.82 -9.46 -8.87
CA LEU A 68 -5.93 -9.01 -7.82
C LEU A 68 -6.49 -7.79 -7.07
N LYS A 69 -7.21 -6.89 -7.77
CA LYS A 69 -7.86 -5.72 -7.15
C LYS A 69 -8.82 -6.11 -6.02
N ALA A 70 -9.61 -7.16 -6.22
CA ALA A 70 -10.58 -7.60 -5.21
C ALA A 70 -9.88 -8.09 -3.93
N GLU A 71 -8.86 -8.93 -4.08
CA GLU A 71 -8.09 -9.49 -2.96
C GLU A 71 -7.31 -8.40 -2.21
N VAL A 72 -6.63 -7.51 -2.94
CA VAL A 72 -5.88 -6.39 -2.35
C VAL A 72 -6.79 -5.42 -1.61
N THR A 73 -7.98 -5.14 -2.15
CA THR A 73 -8.98 -4.28 -1.48
C THR A 73 -9.48 -4.93 -0.19
N GLN A 74 -9.75 -6.23 -0.19
CA GLN A 74 -10.18 -6.95 1.00
C GLN A 74 -9.09 -6.93 2.09
N LEU A 75 -7.83 -7.16 1.70
CA LEU A 75 -6.70 -7.11 2.63
C LEU A 75 -6.50 -5.71 3.22
N ALA A 76 -6.54 -4.66 2.39
CA ALA A 76 -6.46 -3.29 2.87
C ALA A 76 -7.56 -2.98 3.90
N ALA A 77 -8.80 -3.40 3.64
CA ALA A 77 -9.91 -3.22 4.59
C ALA A 77 -9.67 -3.96 5.92
N GLN A 78 -9.14 -5.18 5.88
CA GLN A 78 -8.83 -5.96 7.09
C GLN A 78 -7.73 -5.30 7.93
N TYR A 79 -6.60 -4.94 7.32
CA TYR A 79 -5.49 -4.31 8.03
C TYR A 79 -5.86 -2.92 8.55
N GLN A 80 -6.65 -2.15 7.80
CA GLN A 80 -7.17 -0.87 8.25
C GLN A 80 -8.06 -1.04 9.49
N ALA A 81 -9.01 -1.98 9.47
CA ALA A 81 -9.88 -2.24 10.62
C ALA A 81 -9.09 -2.68 11.87
N GLN A 82 -8.09 -3.55 11.68
CA GLN A 82 -7.20 -3.99 12.77
C GLN A 82 -6.36 -2.83 13.35
N SER A 83 -5.92 -1.89 12.50
CA SER A 83 -5.19 -0.71 12.96
C SER A 83 -6.04 0.19 13.87
N GLN A 84 -7.38 0.14 13.79
CA GLN A 84 -8.27 0.91 14.67
C GLN A 84 -8.48 0.27 16.05
N LEU A 85 -8.17 -1.03 16.19
CA LEU A 85 -8.43 -1.81 17.40
C LEU A 85 -7.33 -1.65 18.48
N GLY A 86 -6.37 -0.74 18.31
CA GLY A 86 -5.42 -0.31 19.36
C GLY A 86 -3.96 -0.72 19.15
N SER A 87 -3.64 -1.41 18.07
CA SER A 87 -2.26 -1.73 17.69
C SER A 87 -1.60 -0.56 16.93
N LYS A 88 -0.26 -0.43 17.01
CA LYS A 88 0.45 0.67 16.33
C LYS A 88 0.21 0.59 14.82
N ALA A 89 -0.30 1.66 14.23
CA ALA A 89 -0.66 1.71 12.80
C ALA A 89 0.47 1.32 11.85
N ILE A 90 1.72 1.66 12.18
CA ILE A 90 2.89 1.30 11.39
C ILE A 90 3.03 -0.21 11.16
N PHE A 91 2.68 -1.04 12.14
CA PHE A 91 2.78 -2.50 11.99
C PHE A 91 1.76 -3.02 10.98
N HIS A 92 0.56 -2.45 10.94
CA HIS A 92 -0.46 -2.84 9.98
C HIS A 92 -0.14 -2.36 8.57
N LEU A 93 0.42 -1.15 8.42
CA LEU A 93 0.88 -0.62 7.14
C LEU A 93 2.04 -1.47 6.56
N GLU A 94 3.00 -1.84 7.41
CA GLU A 94 4.12 -2.72 7.04
C GLU A 94 3.62 -4.12 6.67
N ALA A 95 2.75 -4.72 7.50
CA ALA A 95 2.19 -6.04 7.23
C ALA A 95 1.35 -6.09 5.95
N PHE A 96 0.54 -5.06 5.71
CA PHE A 96 -0.22 -4.90 4.46
C PHE A 96 0.72 -4.85 3.25
N THR A 97 1.77 -4.02 3.31
CA THR A 97 2.74 -3.87 2.23
C THR A 97 3.48 -5.18 1.95
N ALA A 98 3.95 -5.86 2.99
CA ALA A 98 4.63 -7.16 2.86
C ALA A 98 3.71 -8.22 2.25
N LYS A 99 2.44 -8.26 2.67
CA LYS A 99 1.44 -9.18 2.12
C LYS A 99 1.14 -8.86 0.65
N PHE A 100 0.99 -7.59 0.31
CA PHE A 100 0.82 -7.13 -1.07
C PHE A 100 2.00 -7.54 -1.95
N MET A 101 3.24 -7.24 -1.53
CA MET A 101 4.45 -7.60 -2.29
C MET A 101 4.53 -9.10 -2.58
N ARG A 102 4.17 -9.95 -1.60
CA ARG A 102 4.14 -11.40 -1.80
C ARG A 102 3.10 -11.82 -2.84
N MET A 103 1.88 -11.31 -2.76
CA MET A 103 0.82 -11.63 -3.73
C MET A 103 1.15 -11.11 -5.11
N TYR A 104 1.67 -9.89 -5.20
CA TYR A 104 2.05 -9.27 -6.47
C TYR A 104 3.18 -10.05 -7.15
N LYS A 105 4.18 -10.50 -6.37
CA LYS A 105 5.25 -11.37 -6.88
C LYS A 105 4.71 -12.70 -7.40
N GLN A 106 3.84 -13.36 -6.64
CA GLN A 106 3.22 -14.61 -7.06
C GLN A 106 2.39 -14.44 -8.35
N PHE A 107 1.65 -13.33 -8.45
CA PHE A 107 0.91 -12.99 -9.66
C PHE A 107 1.80 -12.78 -10.88
N LEU A 108 2.96 -12.13 -10.72
CA LEU A 108 3.94 -11.97 -11.80
C LEU A 108 4.56 -13.31 -12.22
N GLU A 109 4.85 -14.19 -11.26
CA GLU A 109 5.38 -15.54 -11.52
C GLU A 109 4.35 -16.40 -12.28
N GLU A 110 3.10 -16.44 -11.84
CA GLU A 110 1.99 -17.16 -12.51
C GLU A 110 1.72 -16.61 -13.92
N GLY A 111 1.78 -15.29 -14.11
CA GLY A 111 1.65 -14.66 -15.42
C GLY A 111 2.79 -15.01 -16.38
N LEU A 112 4.02 -15.12 -15.87
CA LEU A 112 5.19 -15.53 -16.64
C LEU A 112 5.11 -17.02 -17.04
N GLU A 113 4.71 -17.88 -16.11
CA GLU A 113 4.49 -19.32 -16.36
C GLU A 113 3.40 -19.55 -17.42
N SER A 114 2.32 -18.75 -17.39
CA SER A 114 1.25 -18.81 -18.39
C SER A 114 1.68 -18.35 -19.80
N MET A 115 2.79 -17.63 -19.95
CA MET A 115 3.31 -17.16 -21.24
C MET A 115 4.40 -18.05 -21.84
N GLY A 116 4.83 -19.10 -21.14
CA GLY A 116 5.56 -20.23 -21.72
C GLY A 116 6.94 -19.91 -22.32
N PHE A 117 7.98 -20.15 -21.52
CA PHE A 117 9.24 -20.72 -22.00
C PHE A 117 9.48 -22.05 -21.29
#